data_AF-A0A3Q0EHQ8-F1
#
_entry.id   AF-A0A3Q0EHQ8-F1
#
_cell.length_a   1.000
_cell.length_b   1.000
_cell.length_c   1.000
_cell.angle_alpha   90.00
_cell.angle_beta   90.00
_cell.angle_gamma   90.00
#
_symmetry.space_group_name_H-M   'P 1'
#
loop_
_entity.id
_entity.type
_entity.pdbx_description
1 polymer ?
#
loop_
_entity_poly.entity_id
_entity_poly.type
_entity_poly.pdbx_seq_one_letter_code
_entity_poly.pdbx_strand_id
1 'polypeptide(L)'
;MGLELYLDLLSQPCRAVYIFAKKNGIPFELRPVELIRGVMFPVFMGEPVSPQMLAATLAELDVTLQLLEDKFLQNKAFLTGPHISLADLVAITELMHPVGAGCQVFEGRPKLAAWRQRVEAAVGKDLFREAHEVILKAKDFPPADPTTKQKLMPRVLAMIQ
;
A
#
# COMPACT_ATOMS: atom_id res chain seq x y z
N MET A 1 -14.29 -28.12 0.16
CA MET A 1 -13.09 -27.29 0.44
C MET A 1 -13.48 -25.85 0.16
N GLY A 2 -13.31 -24.95 1.15
CA GLY A 2 -13.53 -23.51 0.97
C GLY A 2 -12.28 -22.83 0.39
N LEU A 3 -12.42 -21.61 -0.12
CA LEU A 3 -11.28 -20.80 -0.55
C LEU A 3 -10.50 -20.32 0.69
N GLU A 4 -9.20 -20.56 0.73
CA GLU A 4 -8.30 -20.03 1.76
C GLU A 4 -7.44 -18.92 1.16
N LEU A 5 -7.39 -17.76 1.80
CA LEU A 5 -6.58 -16.63 1.37
C LEU A 5 -5.44 -16.40 2.37
N TYR A 6 -4.21 -16.68 1.93
CA TYR A 6 -3.00 -16.42 2.69
C TYR A 6 -2.50 -15.01 2.40
N LEU A 7 -2.73 -14.08 3.32
CA LEU A 7 -2.53 -12.65 3.07
C LEU A 7 -1.78 -11.96 4.22
N ASP A 8 -0.97 -10.96 3.86
CA ASP A 8 -0.43 -9.95 4.76
C ASP A 8 -1.04 -8.59 4.38
N LEU A 9 -1.88 -7.98 5.22
CA LEU A 9 -2.55 -6.72 4.87
C LEU A 9 -1.62 -5.50 4.87
N LEU A 10 -0.36 -5.68 5.26
CA LEU A 10 0.68 -4.67 5.03
C LEU A 10 1.11 -4.65 3.55
N SER A 11 0.92 -5.75 2.81
CA SER A 11 1.20 -5.87 1.37
C SER A 11 0.06 -5.31 0.52
N GLN A 12 0.40 -4.41 -0.40
CA GLN A 12 -0.54 -3.76 -1.32
C GLN A 12 -1.36 -4.75 -2.16
N PRO A 13 -0.75 -5.71 -2.88
CA PRO A 13 -1.53 -6.69 -3.66
C PRO A 13 -2.43 -7.56 -2.78
N CYS A 14 -2.01 -7.90 -1.56
CA CYS A 14 -2.85 -8.64 -0.62
C CYS A 14 -4.12 -7.86 -0.25
N ARG A 15 -4.01 -6.55 -0.05
CA ARG A 15 -5.18 -5.69 0.18
C ARG A 15 -6.11 -5.62 -1.01
N ALA A 16 -5.59 -5.55 -2.23
CA ALA A 16 -6.43 -5.53 -3.42
C ALA A 16 -7.29 -6.79 -3.53
N VAL A 17 -6.69 -7.97 -3.28
CA VAL A 17 -7.40 -9.26 -3.24
C VAL A 17 -8.40 -9.31 -2.09
N TYR A 18 -8.01 -8.85 -0.90
CA TYR A 18 -8.89 -8.80 0.27
C TYR A 18 -10.15 -7.95 0.03
N ILE A 19 -9.95 -6.73 -0.46
CA ILE A 19 -11.04 -5.82 -0.81
C ILE A 19 -11.94 -6.46 -1.87
N PHE A 20 -11.36 -7.03 -2.93
CA PHE A 20 -12.12 -7.67 -4.00
C PHE A 20 -13.00 -8.81 -3.46
N ALA A 21 -12.44 -9.72 -2.66
CA ALA A 21 -13.18 -10.85 -2.13
C ALA A 21 -14.31 -10.42 -1.17
N LYS A 22 -14.01 -9.53 -0.22
CA LYS A 22 -15.00 -9.01 0.74
C LYS A 22 -16.11 -8.23 0.04
N LYS A 23 -15.77 -7.34 -0.89
CA LYS A 23 -16.74 -6.48 -1.58
C LYS A 23 -17.75 -7.28 -2.40
N ASN A 24 -17.32 -8.40 -2.97
CA ASN A 24 -18.17 -9.26 -3.79
C ASN A 24 -18.84 -10.39 -2.99
N GLY A 25 -18.73 -10.38 -1.66
CA GLY A 25 -19.32 -11.42 -0.81
C GLY A 25 -18.76 -12.82 -1.07
N ILE A 26 -17.53 -12.93 -1.56
CA ILE A 26 -16.87 -14.21 -1.80
C ILE A 26 -16.51 -14.81 -0.44
N PRO A 27 -17.01 -16.01 -0.08
CA PRO A 27 -16.66 -16.64 1.17
C PRO A 27 -15.21 -17.16 1.11
N PHE A 28 -14.39 -16.78 2.09
CA PHE A 28 -13.04 -17.30 2.23
C PHE A 28 -12.64 -17.39 3.72
N GLU A 29 -11.71 -18.28 4.00
CA GLU A 29 -11.00 -18.32 5.28
C GLU A 29 -9.71 -17.50 5.15
N LEU A 30 -9.54 -16.50 6.01
CA LEU A 30 -8.33 -15.68 6.04
C LEU A 30 -7.23 -16.39 6.83
N ARG A 31 -6.09 -16.62 6.19
CA ARG A 31 -4.87 -17.16 6.79
C ARG A 31 -3.81 -16.05 6.85
N PRO A 32 -3.65 -15.34 7.98
CA PRO A 32 -2.64 -14.28 8.05
C PRO A 32 -1.23 -14.87 7.89
N VAL A 33 -0.41 -14.22 7.08
CA VAL A 33 1.02 -14.52 6.91
C VAL A 33 1.84 -13.26 7.17
N GLU A 34 3.06 -13.42 7.67
CA GLU A 34 3.97 -12.30 7.97
C GLU A 34 5.01 -12.17 6.83
N LEU A 35 4.61 -11.59 5.70
CA LEU A 35 5.49 -11.43 4.53
C LEU A 35 6.51 -10.30 4.76
N ILE A 36 6.10 -9.23 5.42
CA ILE A 36 6.87 -7.97 5.46
C ILE A 36 7.82 -7.85 6.67
N ARG A 37 7.89 -8.87 7.54
CA ARG A 37 9.02 -9.00 8.50
C ARG A 37 10.39 -8.88 7.80
N GLY A 38 10.44 -9.14 6.49
CA GLY A 38 11.61 -9.03 5.62
C GLY A 38 11.82 -7.70 4.85
N VAL A 39 10.85 -6.78 4.80
CA VAL A 39 10.88 -5.66 3.81
C VAL A 39 10.80 -4.29 4.48
N MET A 40 10.18 -4.19 5.66
CA MET A 40 10.21 -2.97 6.47
C MET A 40 11.51 -2.80 7.28
N PHE A 41 12.57 -3.55 6.95
CA PHE A 41 13.83 -3.56 7.71
C PHE A 41 14.44 -2.18 7.95
N PRO A 42 14.54 -1.25 6.97
CA PRO A 42 15.13 0.06 7.25
C PRO A 42 14.33 0.87 8.29
N VAL A 43 13.00 0.81 8.21
CA VAL A 43 12.08 1.46 9.17
C VAL A 43 12.18 0.77 10.54
N PHE A 44 12.18 -0.56 10.56
CA PHE A 44 12.33 -1.38 11.77
C PHE A 44 13.70 -1.20 12.44
N MET A 45 14.76 -0.99 11.65
CA MET A 45 16.12 -0.72 12.10
C MET A 45 16.34 0.77 12.42
N GLY A 46 15.40 1.66 12.08
CA GLY A 46 15.54 3.10 12.27
C GLY A 46 16.74 3.70 11.50
N GLU A 47 17.18 3.03 10.44
CA GLU A 47 18.30 3.50 9.63
C GLU A 47 17.82 4.69 8.78
N PRO A 48 18.53 5.83 8.80
CA PRO A 48 18.13 7.00 8.05
C PRO A 48 18.31 6.76 6.54
N VAL A 49 17.26 7.02 5.77
CA VAL A 49 17.37 7.11 4.31
C VAL A 49 18.12 8.39 3.96
N SER A 50 19.06 8.34 3.02
CA SER A 50 19.79 9.55 2.62
C SER A 50 18.84 10.58 2.00
N PRO A 51 19.03 11.89 2.26
CA PRO A 51 18.18 12.93 1.69
C PRO A 51 18.11 12.89 0.16
N GLN A 52 19.22 12.53 -0.50
CA GLN A 52 19.30 12.42 -1.95
C GLN A 52 18.43 11.27 -2.48
N MET A 53 18.48 10.10 -1.84
CA MET A 53 17.65 8.96 -2.23
C MET A 53 16.17 9.27 -2.02
N LEU A 54 15.81 9.86 -0.87
CA LEU A 54 14.43 10.27 -0.61
C LEU A 54 13.93 11.27 -1.66
N ALA A 55 14.71 12.30 -1.97
CA ALA A 55 14.35 13.30 -2.98
C ALA A 55 14.19 12.68 -4.37
N ALA A 56 15.10 11.79 -4.78
CA ALA A 56 15.01 11.10 -6.06
C ALA A 56 13.75 10.20 -6.15
N THR A 57 13.48 9.39 -5.12
CA THR A 57 12.29 8.53 -5.08
C THR A 57 10.99 9.34 -5.06
N LEU A 58 10.96 10.48 -4.37
CA LEU A 58 9.79 11.38 -4.38
C LEU A 58 9.58 12.01 -5.76
N ALA A 59 10.66 12.39 -6.46
CA ALA A 59 10.57 12.91 -7.83
C ALA A 59 10.07 11.83 -8.81
N GLU A 60 10.55 10.59 -8.69
CA GLU A 60 10.07 9.46 -9.49
C GLU A 60 8.59 9.14 -9.22
N LEU A 61 8.17 9.21 -7.95
CA LEU A 61 6.77 9.07 -7.58
C LEU A 61 5.92 10.15 -8.24
N ASP A 62 6.36 11.41 -8.21
CA ASP A 62 5.64 12.53 -8.84
C ASP A 62 5.44 12.33 -10.34
N VAL A 63 6.50 11.91 -11.05
CA VAL A 63 6.42 11.54 -12.48
C VAL A 63 5.44 10.40 -12.71
N THR A 64 5.46 9.38 -11.85
CA THR A 64 4.57 8.21 -11.96
C THR A 64 3.11 8.60 -11.73
N LEU A 65 2.84 9.46 -10.75
CA LEU A 65 1.49 9.99 -10.49
C LEU A 65 0.99 10.83 -11.68
N GLN A 66 1.88 11.64 -12.27
CA GLN A 66 1.54 12.40 -13.47
C GLN A 66 1.19 11.48 -14.65
N LEU A 67 1.95 10.40 -14.87
CA LEU A 67 1.63 9.40 -15.88
C LEU A 67 0.31 8.67 -15.60
N LEU A 68 0.05 8.32 -14.33
CA LEU A 68 -1.22 7.72 -13.93
C LEU A 68 -2.39 8.64 -14.28
N GLU A 69 -2.27 9.93 -13.97
CA GLU A 69 -3.27 10.94 -14.29
C GLU A 69 -3.43 11.15 -15.80
N ASP A 70 -2.34 11.37 -16.54
CA ASP A 70 -2.41 11.78 -17.95
C ASP A 70 -2.66 10.64 -18.92
N LYS A 71 -2.25 9.42 -18.57
CA LYS A 71 -2.37 8.26 -19.47
C LYS A 71 -3.52 7.35 -19.09
N PHE A 72 -3.75 7.12 -17.80
CA PHE A 72 -4.72 6.13 -17.35
C PHE A 72 -6.01 6.75 -16.86
N LEU A 73 -5.96 7.72 -15.93
CA LEU A 73 -7.18 8.32 -15.37
C LEU A 73 -7.83 9.30 -16.36
N GLN A 74 -7.05 10.22 -16.91
CA GLN A 74 -7.49 11.28 -17.82
C GLN A 74 -8.72 12.03 -17.28
N ASN A 75 -9.85 11.94 -17.98
CA ASN A 75 -11.14 12.50 -17.57
C ASN A 75 -12.16 11.40 -17.22
N LYS A 76 -11.70 10.14 -17.05
CA LYS A 76 -12.56 9.01 -16.70
C LYS A 76 -12.85 9.00 -15.20
N ALA A 77 -13.96 8.36 -14.83
CA ALA A 77 -14.30 8.16 -13.43
C ALA A 77 -13.30 7.22 -12.73
N PHE A 78 -12.91 6.15 -13.41
CA PHE A 78 -12.00 5.09 -12.96
C PHE A 78 -10.93 4.80 -14.03
N LEU A 79 -9.89 4.05 -13.67
CA LEU A 79 -8.72 3.84 -14.54
C LEU A 79 -9.07 3.15 -15.87
N THR A 80 -10.07 2.26 -15.86
CA THR A 80 -10.45 1.49 -17.05
C THR A 80 -11.76 1.96 -17.69
N GLY A 81 -12.43 2.99 -17.16
CA GLY A 81 -13.67 3.51 -17.74
C GLY A 81 -14.66 4.06 -16.71
N PRO A 82 -15.97 3.82 -16.90
CA PRO A 82 -17.02 4.39 -16.04
C PRO A 82 -17.28 3.61 -14.75
N HIS A 83 -16.78 2.38 -14.62
CA HIS A 83 -17.01 1.52 -13.46
C HIS A 83 -15.68 1.18 -12.76
N ILE A 84 -15.76 0.94 -11.45
CA ILE A 84 -14.62 0.44 -10.68
C ILE A 84 -14.19 -0.93 -11.22
N SER A 85 -12.87 -1.15 -11.26
CA SER A 85 -12.27 -2.40 -11.72
C SER A 85 -11.14 -2.84 -10.81
N LEU A 86 -10.60 -4.04 -11.06
CA LEU A 86 -9.41 -4.52 -10.36
C LEU A 86 -8.22 -3.55 -10.53
N ALA A 87 -8.11 -2.85 -11.66
CA ALA A 87 -7.06 -1.86 -11.87
C ALA A 87 -7.11 -0.74 -10.82
N ASP A 88 -8.31 -0.30 -10.43
CA ASP A 88 -8.48 0.73 -9.41
C ASP A 88 -8.11 0.22 -8.02
N LEU A 89 -8.44 -1.03 -7.70
CA LEU A 89 -8.10 -1.66 -6.42
C LEU A 89 -6.58 -1.85 -6.27
N VAL A 90 -5.92 -2.30 -7.34
CA VAL A 90 -4.45 -2.41 -7.37
C VAL A 90 -3.82 -1.03 -7.22
N ALA A 91 -4.23 -0.05 -8.04
CA ALA A 91 -3.64 1.28 -7.98
C ALA A 91 -3.87 1.98 -6.63
N ILE A 92 -5.08 1.91 -6.05
CA ILE A 92 -5.35 2.63 -4.79
C ILE A 92 -4.58 2.01 -3.63
N THR A 93 -4.46 0.67 -3.59
CA THR A 93 -3.71 0.00 -2.53
C THR A 93 -2.22 0.24 -2.65
N GLU A 94 -1.69 0.44 -3.87
CA GLU A 94 -0.32 0.95 -4.07
C GLU A 94 -0.17 2.38 -3.54
N LEU A 95 -1.04 3.31 -3.93
CA LEU A 95 -0.95 4.72 -3.52
C LEU A 95 -1.18 4.95 -2.03
N MET A 96 -1.96 4.10 -1.36
CA MET A 96 -2.15 4.18 0.09
C MET A 96 -0.90 3.77 0.87
N HIS A 97 0.09 3.12 0.25
CA HIS A 97 1.34 2.75 0.90
C HIS A 97 2.24 3.97 1.22
N PRO A 98 2.60 4.83 0.24
CA PRO A 98 3.31 6.09 0.53
C PRO A 98 2.48 7.05 1.39
N VAL A 99 1.15 7.02 1.33
CA VAL A 99 0.29 7.76 2.28
C VAL A 99 0.48 7.28 3.71
N GLY A 100 0.56 5.97 3.95
CA GLY A 100 0.92 5.42 5.27
C GLY A 100 2.31 5.84 5.71
N ALA A 101 3.24 6.07 4.78
CA ALA A 101 4.54 6.68 5.03
C ALA A 101 4.49 8.22 5.18
N GLY A 102 3.32 8.86 5.06
CA GLY A 102 3.08 10.30 5.24
C GLY A 102 3.32 11.17 4.01
N CYS A 103 3.45 10.57 2.83
CA CYS A 103 3.52 11.32 1.58
C CYS A 103 2.15 11.92 1.24
N GLN A 104 2.12 13.18 0.82
CA GLN A 104 0.90 13.89 0.41
C GLN A 104 0.51 13.57 -1.05
N VAL A 105 0.28 12.28 -1.34
CA VAL A 105 0.06 11.76 -2.71
C VAL A 105 -1.08 12.44 -3.47
N PHE A 106 -2.13 12.86 -2.76
CA PHE A 106 -3.34 13.42 -3.36
C PHE A 106 -3.42 14.95 -3.29
N GLU A 107 -2.50 15.60 -2.57
CA GLU A 107 -2.46 17.05 -2.45
C GLU A 107 -1.97 17.69 -3.75
N GLY A 108 -2.57 18.81 -4.17
CA GLY A 108 -2.26 19.44 -5.47
C GLY A 108 -2.75 18.66 -6.71
N ARG A 109 -3.35 17.48 -6.54
CA ARG A 109 -3.79 16.57 -7.63
C ARG A 109 -5.30 16.33 -7.60
N PRO A 110 -6.13 17.33 -7.98
CA PRO A 110 -7.58 17.27 -7.79
C PRO A 110 -8.27 16.11 -8.53
N LYS A 111 -7.78 15.73 -9.73
CA LYS A 111 -8.32 14.58 -10.47
C LYS A 111 -8.09 13.27 -9.73
N LEU A 112 -6.86 13.07 -9.26
CA LEU A 112 -6.48 11.88 -8.50
C LEU A 112 -7.17 11.82 -7.14
N ALA A 113 -7.28 12.94 -6.44
CA ALA A 113 -8.04 13.03 -5.19
C ALA A 113 -9.51 12.66 -5.39
N ALA A 114 -10.15 13.18 -6.45
CA ALA A 114 -11.53 12.84 -6.79
C ALA A 114 -11.68 11.36 -7.18
N TRP A 115 -10.71 10.79 -7.90
CA TRP A 115 -10.68 9.36 -8.20
C TRP A 115 -10.59 8.51 -6.92
N ARG A 116 -9.70 8.85 -5.98
CA ARG A 116 -9.63 8.17 -4.68
C ARG A 116 -10.99 8.17 -3.97
N GLN A 117 -11.66 9.33 -3.91
CA GLN A 117 -12.97 9.44 -3.25
C GLN A 117 -14.01 8.53 -3.90
N ARG A 118 -14.01 8.42 -5.24
CA ARG A 118 -14.89 7.49 -5.96
C ARG A 118 -14.56 6.03 -5.68
N VAL A 119 -13.28 5.67 -5.62
CA VAL A 119 -12.83 4.30 -5.28
C VAL A 119 -13.24 3.95 -3.85
N GLU A 120 -13.00 4.85 -2.88
CA GLU A 120 -13.42 4.65 -1.49
C GLU A 120 -14.94 4.50 -1.36
N ALA A 121 -15.72 5.34 -2.06
CA ALA A 121 -17.17 5.22 -2.07
C ALA A 121 -17.65 3.89 -2.67
N ALA A 122 -17.02 3.44 -3.77
CA ALA A 122 -17.37 2.19 -4.43
C ALA A 122 -17.00 0.97 -3.58
N VAL A 123 -15.85 0.98 -2.90
CA VAL A 123 -15.45 -0.08 -1.95
C VAL A 123 -16.36 -0.06 -0.71
N GLY A 124 -16.66 1.11 -0.18
CA GLY A 124 -17.35 1.32 1.09
C GLY A 124 -16.34 1.71 2.17
N LYS A 125 -16.67 2.76 2.94
CA LYS A 125 -15.74 3.41 3.90
C LYS A 125 -15.17 2.46 4.94
N ASP A 126 -15.99 1.55 5.46
CA ASP A 126 -15.56 0.62 6.51
C ASP A 126 -14.54 -0.39 5.98
N LEU A 127 -14.84 -1.04 4.85
CA LEU A 127 -13.91 -1.98 4.21
C LEU A 127 -12.64 -1.27 3.70
N PHE A 128 -12.76 -0.04 3.19
CA PHE A 128 -11.60 0.74 2.79
C PHE A 128 -10.70 1.06 3.98
N ARG A 129 -11.29 1.46 5.12
CA ARG A 129 -10.52 1.70 6.36
C ARG A 129 -9.88 0.42 6.87
N GLU A 130 -10.65 -0.66 6.99
CA GLU A 130 -10.20 -1.97 7.46
C GLU A 130 -8.99 -2.47 6.66
N ALA A 131 -9.08 -2.44 5.32
CA ALA A 131 -7.99 -2.90 4.47
C ALA A 131 -6.71 -2.08 4.62
N HIS A 132 -6.80 -0.77 4.90
CA HIS A 132 -5.64 0.13 5.01
C HIS A 132 -5.19 0.39 6.45
N GLU A 133 -5.87 -0.16 7.45
CA GLU A 133 -5.59 0.16 8.86
C GLU A 133 -4.13 -0.12 9.25
N VAL A 134 -3.62 -1.29 8.87
CA VAL A 134 -2.26 -1.72 9.24
C VAL A 134 -1.19 -0.78 8.66
N ILE A 135 -1.33 -0.34 7.40
CA ILE A 135 -0.34 0.58 6.80
C ILE A 135 -0.42 1.99 7.38
N LEU A 136 -1.64 2.46 7.70
CA LEU A 136 -1.84 3.82 8.20
C LEU A 136 -1.32 3.97 9.63
N LYS A 137 -1.29 2.86 10.38
CA LYS A 137 -0.67 2.76 11.72
C LYS A 137 0.79 2.29 11.66
N ALA A 138 1.39 2.13 10.48
CA ALA A 138 2.72 1.55 10.35
C ALA A 138 3.81 2.38 11.08
N LYS A 139 3.61 3.70 11.16
CA LYS A 139 4.50 4.63 11.88
C LYS A 139 4.41 4.52 13.40
N ASP A 140 3.33 3.93 13.92
CA ASP A 140 3.11 3.76 15.36
C ASP A 140 3.84 2.52 15.89
N PHE A 141 4.37 1.66 15.00
CA PHE A 141 5.19 0.53 15.43
C PHE A 141 6.55 1.03 15.90
N PRO A 142 6.95 0.71 17.15
CA PRO A 142 8.26 1.11 17.64
C PRO A 142 9.36 0.44 16.81
N PRO A 143 10.49 1.11 16.57
CA PRO A 143 11.66 0.46 16.00
C PRO A 143 12.09 -0.71 16.90
N ALA A 144 12.75 -1.68 16.30
CA ALA A 144 13.29 -2.82 17.02
C ALA A 144 14.18 -2.37 18.19
N ASP A 145 14.07 -3.04 19.33
CA ASP A 145 15.03 -2.82 20.40
C ASP A 145 16.46 -3.20 19.95
N PRO A 146 17.51 -2.62 20.56
CA PRO A 146 18.89 -2.86 20.14
C PRO A 146 19.30 -4.34 20.12
N THR A 147 18.75 -5.17 21.01
CA THR A 147 19.05 -6.60 21.10
C THR A 147 18.42 -7.37 19.95
N THR A 148 17.21 -7.00 19.54
CA THR A 148 16.54 -7.54 18.36
C THR A 148 17.24 -7.12 17.06
N LYS A 149 17.70 -5.85 16.95
CA LYS A 149 18.51 -5.38 15.81
C LYS A 149 19.79 -6.20 15.62
N GLN A 150 20.54 -6.43 16.70
CA GLN A 150 21.81 -7.15 16.65
C GLN A 150 21.65 -8.63 16.22
N LYS A 151 20.54 -9.27 16.60
CA LYS A 151 20.24 -10.66 16.21
C LYS A 151 19.75 -10.79 14.77
N LEU A 152 19.07 -9.77 14.24
CA LEU A 152 18.49 -9.78 12.90
C LEU A 152 19.47 -9.31 11.82
N MET A 153 20.36 -8.36 12.13
CA MET A 153 21.37 -7.80 11.21
C MET A 153 22.11 -8.86 10.36
N PRO A 154 22.62 -9.97 10.93
CA PRO A 154 23.31 -10.99 10.12
C PRO A 154 22.40 -11.70 9.11
N ARG A 155 21.13 -11.92 9.46
CA ARG A 155 20.13 -12.55 8.57
C ARG A 155 19.68 -11.60 7.47
N VAL A 156 19.64 -10.30 7.77
CA VAL A 156 19.30 -9.24 6.81
C VAL A 156 20.39 -9.09 5.76
N LEU A 157 21.65 -9.02 6.17
CA LEU A 157 22.80 -8.95 5.25
C LEU A 157 22.84 -10.13 4.27
N ALA A 158 22.42 -11.32 4.71
CA ALA A 158 22.35 -12.51 3.87
C ALA A 158 21.16 -12.54 2.89
N MET A 159 20.15 -11.67 3.05
CA MET A 159 18.99 -11.57 2.14
C MET A 159 19.17 -10.50 1.04
N ILE A 160 20.14 -9.60 1.21
CA ILE A 160 20.41 -8.47 0.29
C ILE A 160 21.61 -8.80 -0.66
N GLN A 161 22.29 -9.92 -0.42
CA GLN A 161 23.36 -10.47 -1.28
C GLN A 161 22.83 -11.62 -2.14
#